data_AF-A0A401ZIP8-F1
#
_entry.id   AF-A0A401ZIP8-F1
#
_cell.length_a   1.000
_cell.length_b   1.000
_cell.length_c   1.000
_cell.angle_alpha   90.00
_cell.angle_beta   90.00
_cell.angle_gamma   90.00
#
_symmetry.space_group_name_H-M   'P 1'
#
loop_
_entity.id
_entity.type
_entity.pdbx_description
1 polymer ?
#
loop_
_entity_poly.entity_id
_entity_poly.type
_entity_poly.pdbx_seq_one_letter_code
_entity_poly.pdbx_strand_id
1 'polypeptide(L)'
;MHTTTRWYITPSLVFDMFCWINILTGDPFYVRYYAQDYEAFQERLTPEIQEALRRLKTTVKDEGQQIISALLCLYFSATADQTLDDVLRTLADSDQMYHSLRSTPYYQEERWALYTAARPDLTTIVRFLQETDFEGYWRSSVLPRIEQRVRELQEELGRFNIVVEDEAMLGASLPSDELTVYVLYYVQPHGIRVTGTRFITDVSYPAATVARIAVHEMFHPPFDQHSPDFQACLASLCADPFLARTFEGRNPDYGYNTFKGFIEESCVRALEQLVNEKFGIARSEARERWRDEDEGMHVFAACLYAAMRQEAYNTRGETFQQFLLRMVRSTLRPGTLEQTYHVSMTSPSS
;
A
#
# COMPACT_ATOMS: atom_id res chain seq x y z
N MET A 1 18.57 4.40 15.26
CA MET A 1 18.60 4.40 13.79
C MET A 1 19.53 3.31 13.32
N HIS A 2 19.08 2.59 12.33
CA HIS A 2 19.81 1.51 11.68
C HIS A 2 20.87 2.10 10.73
N THR A 3 21.78 1.24 10.26
CA THR A 3 22.88 1.65 9.36
C THR A 3 22.85 0.91 8.03
N THR A 4 21.98 -0.08 7.90
CA THR A 4 21.84 -0.95 6.74
C THR A 4 20.39 -1.30 6.51
N THR A 5 20.10 -1.81 5.32
CA THR A 5 18.83 -2.45 4.97
C THR A 5 19.12 -3.92 4.68
N ARG A 6 18.47 -4.81 5.41
CA ARG A 6 18.53 -6.26 5.18
C ARG A 6 17.32 -6.68 4.35
N TRP A 7 17.54 -7.15 3.14
CA TRP A 7 16.46 -7.58 2.25
C TRP A 7 16.19 -9.07 2.41
N TYR A 8 14.95 -9.42 2.77
CA TYR A 8 14.46 -10.79 2.77
C TYR A 8 13.34 -10.94 1.74
N ILE A 9 13.63 -11.60 0.62
CA ILE A 9 12.73 -11.67 -0.53
C ILE A 9 12.23 -13.11 -0.66
N THR A 10 10.92 -13.30 -0.72
CA THR A 10 10.31 -14.63 -0.68
C THR A 10 9.00 -14.69 -1.47
N PRO A 11 8.62 -15.85 -2.04
CA PRO A 11 7.24 -16.07 -2.49
C PRO A 11 6.27 -16.16 -1.29
N SER A 12 4.96 -16.07 -1.57
CA SER A 12 3.90 -16.44 -0.61
C SER A 12 2.66 -16.95 -1.35
N LEU A 13 2.36 -18.25 -1.19
CA LEU A 13 1.15 -18.87 -1.74
C LEU A 13 -0.12 -18.19 -1.20
N VAL A 14 -0.18 -17.95 0.10
CA VAL A 14 -1.36 -17.39 0.78
C VAL A 14 -1.70 -16.01 0.25
N PHE A 15 -0.70 -15.14 0.06
CA PHE A 15 -0.96 -13.81 -0.48
C PHE A 15 -1.29 -13.85 -1.98
N ASP A 16 -0.66 -14.72 -2.76
CA ASP A 16 -1.03 -14.90 -4.17
C ASP A 16 -2.47 -15.39 -4.31
N MET A 17 -2.89 -16.33 -3.45
CA MET A 17 -4.26 -16.83 -3.39
C MET A 17 -5.26 -15.70 -3.09
N PHE A 18 -4.98 -14.80 -2.14
CA PHE A 18 -5.89 -13.66 -1.88
C PHE A 18 -5.95 -12.68 -3.04
N CYS A 19 -4.82 -12.44 -3.72
CA CYS A 19 -4.79 -11.63 -4.94
C CYS A 19 -5.58 -12.31 -6.07
N TRP A 20 -5.47 -13.64 -6.18
CA TRP A 20 -6.24 -14.44 -7.12
C TRP A 20 -7.74 -14.41 -6.84
N ILE A 21 -8.17 -14.50 -5.58
CA ILE A 21 -9.58 -14.37 -5.18
C ILE A 21 -10.16 -13.04 -5.65
N ASN A 22 -9.40 -11.94 -5.52
CA ASN A 22 -9.84 -10.63 -6.00
C ASN A 22 -10.08 -10.62 -7.52
N ILE A 23 -9.22 -11.28 -8.30
CA ILE A 23 -9.40 -11.43 -9.77
C ILE A 23 -10.61 -12.31 -10.09
N LEU A 24 -10.80 -13.43 -9.36
CA LEU A 24 -11.92 -14.35 -9.56
C LEU A 24 -13.29 -13.70 -9.37
N THR A 25 -13.38 -12.55 -8.67
CA THR A 25 -14.64 -11.77 -8.60
C THR A 25 -15.11 -11.22 -9.96
N GLY A 26 -14.28 -11.29 -11.00
CA GLY A 26 -14.60 -10.82 -12.34
C GLY A 26 -14.59 -9.29 -12.47
N ASP A 27 -13.96 -8.58 -11.53
CA ASP A 27 -13.81 -7.13 -11.59
C ASP A 27 -12.92 -6.73 -12.80
N PRO A 28 -13.45 -5.98 -13.78
CA PRO A 28 -12.73 -5.62 -15.01
C PRO A 28 -11.41 -4.88 -14.75
N PHE A 29 -11.32 -4.14 -13.64
CA PHE A 29 -10.09 -3.44 -13.27
C PHE A 29 -8.92 -4.39 -13.05
N TYR A 30 -9.19 -5.58 -12.50
CA TYR A 30 -8.17 -6.60 -12.20
C TYR A 30 -8.05 -7.64 -13.33
N VAL A 31 -9.18 -8.07 -13.90
CA VAL A 31 -9.21 -9.09 -14.97
C VAL A 31 -8.36 -8.68 -16.17
N ARG A 32 -8.27 -7.39 -16.50
CA ARG A 32 -7.44 -6.90 -17.62
C ARG A 32 -5.96 -7.30 -17.55
N TYR A 33 -5.42 -7.55 -16.35
CA TYR A 33 -4.04 -7.98 -16.15
C TYR A 33 -3.85 -9.50 -16.27
N TYR A 34 -4.92 -10.27 -16.07
CA TYR A 34 -4.89 -11.73 -15.95
C TYR A 34 -6.00 -12.41 -16.75
N ALA A 35 -6.37 -11.85 -17.89
CA ALA A 35 -7.54 -12.29 -18.66
C ALA A 35 -7.47 -13.78 -19.03
N GLN A 36 -6.28 -14.26 -19.44
CA GLN A 36 -6.07 -15.66 -19.79
C GLN A 36 -6.21 -16.59 -18.59
N ASP A 37 -5.65 -16.22 -17.44
CA ASP A 37 -5.77 -17.00 -16.22
C ASP A 37 -7.22 -17.02 -15.74
N TYR A 38 -7.90 -15.86 -15.77
CA TYR A 38 -9.31 -15.75 -15.43
C TYR A 38 -10.18 -16.62 -16.34
N GLU A 39 -9.94 -16.60 -17.65
CA GLU A 39 -10.66 -17.42 -18.62
C GLU A 39 -10.46 -18.92 -18.38
N ALA A 40 -9.26 -19.36 -18.02
CA ALA A 40 -8.97 -20.76 -17.73
C ALA A 40 -9.67 -21.27 -16.46
N PHE A 41 -9.93 -20.39 -15.49
CA PHE A 41 -10.55 -20.77 -14.21
C PHE A 41 -12.05 -20.50 -14.14
N GLN A 42 -12.58 -19.51 -14.88
CA GLN A 42 -14.00 -19.16 -14.82
C GLN A 42 -14.91 -20.33 -15.20
N GLU A 43 -14.46 -21.18 -16.13
CA GLU A 43 -15.20 -22.37 -16.58
C GLU A 43 -15.35 -23.42 -15.47
N ARG A 44 -14.51 -23.37 -14.44
CA ARG A 44 -14.53 -24.28 -13.30
C ARG A 44 -15.42 -23.78 -12.15
N LEU A 45 -15.90 -22.53 -12.20
CA LEU A 45 -16.68 -21.92 -11.13
C LEU A 45 -18.11 -22.48 -11.14
N THR A 46 -18.51 -23.12 -10.04
CA THR A 46 -19.89 -23.55 -9.84
C THR A 46 -20.78 -22.34 -9.49
N PRO A 47 -22.12 -22.44 -9.63
CA PRO A 47 -23.02 -21.36 -9.24
C PRO A 47 -22.87 -20.93 -7.77
N GLU A 48 -22.56 -21.88 -6.87
CA GLU A 48 -22.31 -21.60 -5.46
C GLU A 48 -21.06 -20.73 -5.27
N ILE A 49 -19.97 -21.04 -5.97
CA ILE A 49 -18.72 -20.29 -5.89
C ILE A 49 -18.87 -18.90 -6.53
N GLN A 50 -19.55 -18.80 -7.67
CA GLN A 50 -19.85 -17.52 -8.31
C GLN A 50 -20.63 -16.59 -7.37
N GLU A 51 -21.61 -17.15 -6.66
CA GLU A 51 -22.42 -16.40 -5.72
C GLU A 51 -21.62 -16.01 -4.45
N ALA A 52 -20.74 -16.87 -3.94
CA ALA A 52 -19.84 -16.52 -2.84
C ALA A 52 -18.86 -15.40 -3.23
N LEU A 53 -18.26 -15.46 -4.42
CA LEU A 53 -17.39 -14.41 -4.96
C LEU A 53 -18.14 -13.08 -5.13
N ARG A 54 -19.39 -13.14 -5.61
CA ARG A 54 -20.25 -11.96 -5.75
C ARG A 54 -20.54 -11.32 -4.39
N ARG A 55 -20.93 -12.10 -3.38
CA ARG A 55 -21.18 -11.58 -2.02
C ARG A 55 -19.91 -11.02 -1.38
N LEU A 56 -18.77 -11.71 -1.51
CA LEU A 56 -17.48 -11.21 -1.05
C LEU A 56 -17.17 -9.83 -1.64
N LYS A 57 -17.33 -9.68 -2.97
CA LYS A 57 -17.14 -8.39 -3.65
C LYS A 57 -18.10 -7.34 -3.14
N THR A 58 -19.38 -7.65 -3.02
CA THR A 58 -20.38 -6.70 -2.50
C THR A 58 -20.02 -6.24 -1.09
N THR A 59 -19.75 -7.16 -0.16
CA THR A 59 -19.44 -6.83 1.23
C THR A 59 -18.15 -6.03 1.37
N VAL A 60 -17.05 -6.49 0.76
CA VAL A 60 -15.73 -5.88 1.01
C VAL A 60 -15.48 -4.67 0.12
N LYS A 61 -15.79 -4.78 -1.18
CA LYS A 61 -15.47 -3.75 -2.17
C LYS A 61 -16.61 -2.76 -2.35
N ASP A 62 -17.79 -3.23 -2.75
CA ASP A 62 -18.84 -2.31 -3.21
C ASP A 62 -19.46 -1.51 -2.04
N GLU A 63 -19.75 -2.20 -0.93
CA GLU A 63 -20.31 -1.58 0.29
C GLU A 63 -19.21 -1.15 1.27
N GLY A 64 -18.17 -1.99 1.45
CA GLY A 64 -17.06 -1.71 2.37
C GLY A 64 -16.01 -0.73 1.83
N GLN A 65 -16.05 -0.41 0.53
CA GLN A 65 -15.10 0.46 -0.15
C GLN A 65 -13.63 0.07 0.06
N GLN A 66 -13.34 -1.24 0.21
CA GLN A 66 -12.00 -1.78 0.36
C GLN A 66 -11.56 -2.58 -0.88
N ILE A 67 -10.25 -2.74 -1.05
CA ILE A 67 -9.71 -3.71 -2.01
C ILE A 67 -9.63 -5.08 -1.31
N ILE A 68 -10.24 -6.11 -1.91
CA ILE A 68 -10.34 -7.45 -1.31
C ILE A 68 -8.94 -8.00 -1.00
N SER A 69 -8.03 -7.99 -1.98
CA SER A 69 -6.67 -8.50 -1.79
C SER A 69 -5.90 -7.73 -0.73
N ALA A 70 -6.00 -6.40 -0.70
CA ALA A 70 -5.31 -5.56 0.29
C ALA A 70 -5.81 -5.85 1.71
N LEU A 71 -7.13 -5.94 1.91
CA LEU A 71 -7.71 -6.28 3.22
C LEU A 71 -7.23 -7.66 3.69
N LEU A 72 -7.36 -8.68 2.85
CA LEU A 72 -7.03 -10.05 3.23
C LEU A 72 -5.53 -10.25 3.45
N CYS A 73 -4.67 -9.72 2.56
CA CYS A 73 -3.22 -9.81 2.74
C CYS A 73 -2.76 -9.10 4.02
N LEU A 74 -3.31 -7.91 4.32
CA LEU A 74 -3.00 -7.22 5.57
C LEU A 74 -3.38 -8.07 6.79
N TYR A 75 -4.57 -8.68 6.77
CA TYR A 75 -5.10 -9.41 7.93
C TYR A 75 -4.31 -10.69 8.19
N PHE A 76 -4.13 -11.49 7.13
CA PHE A 76 -3.38 -12.74 7.23
C PHE A 76 -1.87 -12.54 7.37
N SER A 77 -1.35 -11.33 7.15
CA SER A 77 0.05 -11.04 7.53
C SER A 77 0.29 -11.07 9.04
N ALA A 78 -0.77 -10.97 9.84
CA ALA A 78 -0.72 -11.11 11.30
C ALA A 78 -0.81 -12.58 11.75
N THR A 79 -0.83 -13.54 10.81
CA THR A 79 -0.79 -14.98 11.08
C THR A 79 0.50 -15.59 10.52
N ALA A 80 0.70 -16.88 10.76
CA ALA A 80 1.83 -17.65 10.25
C ALA A 80 1.41 -18.62 9.12
N ASP A 81 0.29 -18.34 8.46
CA ASP A 81 -0.33 -19.24 7.49
C ASP A 81 0.53 -19.34 6.22
N GLN A 82 0.76 -20.57 5.75
CA GLN A 82 1.58 -20.84 4.55
C GLN A 82 0.85 -21.69 3.51
N THR A 83 -0.22 -22.38 3.91
CA THR A 83 -1.02 -23.28 3.06
C THR A 83 -2.50 -22.92 3.10
N LEU A 84 -3.29 -23.48 2.17
CA LEU A 84 -4.75 -23.31 2.19
C LEU A 84 -5.38 -23.91 3.45
N ASP A 85 -4.83 -25.02 3.96
CA ASP A 85 -5.29 -25.63 5.22
C ASP A 85 -5.07 -24.70 6.42
N ASP A 86 -3.94 -23.99 6.46
CA ASP A 86 -3.68 -22.99 7.51
C ASP A 86 -4.71 -21.87 7.46
N VAL A 87 -4.98 -21.35 6.25
CA VAL A 87 -5.99 -20.31 6.04
C VAL A 87 -7.37 -20.79 6.50
N LEU A 88 -7.77 -22.01 6.17
CA LEU A 88 -9.04 -22.58 6.61
C LEU A 88 -9.13 -22.73 8.13
N ARG A 89 -8.03 -23.05 8.81
CA ARG A 89 -7.97 -23.07 10.29
C ARG A 89 -8.17 -21.65 10.86
N THR A 90 -7.50 -20.65 10.31
CA THR A 90 -7.67 -19.24 10.71
C THR A 90 -9.08 -18.70 10.41
N LEU A 91 -9.71 -19.13 9.32
CA LEU A 91 -11.10 -18.78 9.01
C LEU A 91 -12.09 -19.44 9.98
N ALA A 92 -11.79 -20.65 10.48
CA ALA A 92 -12.60 -21.31 11.51
C ALA A 92 -12.44 -20.65 12.88
N ASP A 93 -11.23 -20.23 13.23
CA ASP A 93 -10.89 -19.52 14.47
C ASP A 93 -9.90 -18.38 14.19
N SER A 94 -10.39 -17.14 14.30
CA SER A 94 -9.64 -15.93 13.95
C SER A 94 -9.13 -15.16 15.18
N ASP A 95 -9.22 -15.72 16.40
CA ASP A 95 -8.91 -15.00 17.64
C ASP A 95 -7.44 -14.56 17.71
N GLN A 96 -6.52 -15.43 17.30
CA GLN A 96 -5.10 -15.07 17.26
C GLN A 96 -4.82 -13.93 16.27
N MET A 97 -5.45 -13.98 15.09
CA MET A 97 -5.32 -12.92 14.08
C MET A 97 -5.88 -11.61 14.61
N TYR A 98 -7.04 -11.65 15.27
CA TYR A 98 -7.67 -10.49 15.90
C TYR A 98 -6.73 -9.82 16.92
N HIS A 99 -6.20 -10.59 17.86
CA HIS A 99 -5.30 -10.07 18.89
C HIS A 99 -4.02 -9.50 18.30
N SER A 100 -3.44 -10.18 17.31
CA SER A 100 -2.22 -9.73 16.64
C SER A 100 -2.46 -8.42 15.88
N LEU A 101 -3.54 -8.33 15.09
CA LEU A 101 -3.89 -7.11 14.35
C LEU A 101 -4.14 -5.93 15.29
N ARG A 102 -4.87 -6.12 16.39
CA ARG A 102 -5.16 -5.05 17.37
C ARG A 102 -3.93 -4.41 18.01
N SER A 103 -2.79 -5.11 17.99
CA SER A 103 -1.51 -4.56 18.47
C SER A 103 -0.82 -3.66 17.44
N THR A 104 -1.33 -3.60 16.20
CA THR A 104 -0.76 -2.86 15.09
C THR A 104 -1.53 -1.56 14.82
N PRO A 105 -0.90 -0.55 14.19
CA PRO A 105 -1.58 0.68 13.79
C PRO A 105 -2.60 0.48 12.66
N TYR A 106 -2.69 -0.72 12.08
CA TYR A 106 -3.55 -1.00 10.93
C TYR A 106 -4.95 -1.49 11.32
N TYR A 107 -5.18 -1.81 12.60
CA TYR A 107 -6.47 -2.29 13.06
C TYR A 107 -7.54 -1.20 13.01
N GLN A 108 -8.69 -1.55 12.43
CA GLN A 108 -9.91 -0.74 12.44
C GLN A 108 -11.09 -1.68 12.72
N GLU A 109 -11.96 -1.29 13.65
CA GLU A 109 -13.10 -2.10 14.08
C GLU A 109 -14.06 -2.37 12.91
N GLU A 110 -14.29 -1.36 12.07
CA GLU A 110 -15.17 -1.44 10.91
C GLU A 110 -14.63 -2.43 9.87
N ARG A 111 -13.32 -2.40 9.61
CA ARG A 111 -12.68 -3.36 8.69
C ARG A 111 -12.69 -4.78 9.25
N TRP A 112 -12.57 -4.93 10.57
CA TRP A 112 -12.70 -6.23 11.22
C TRP A 112 -14.11 -6.81 11.09
N ALA A 113 -15.13 -5.96 11.20
CA ALA A 113 -16.52 -6.34 10.95
C ALA A 113 -16.73 -6.79 9.49
N LEU A 114 -16.14 -6.09 8.51
CA LEU A 114 -16.18 -6.50 7.10
C LEU A 114 -15.55 -7.89 6.89
N TYR A 115 -14.35 -8.13 7.42
CA TYR A 115 -13.71 -9.45 7.36
C TYR A 115 -14.61 -10.54 7.99
N THR A 116 -15.16 -10.27 9.17
CA THR A 116 -16.01 -11.22 9.89
C THR A 116 -17.26 -11.57 9.10
N ALA A 117 -17.89 -10.58 8.46
CA ALA A 117 -19.05 -10.77 7.61
C ALA A 117 -18.72 -11.57 6.34
N ALA A 118 -17.55 -11.36 5.74
CA ALA A 118 -17.08 -12.06 4.54
C ALA A 118 -16.57 -13.49 4.80
N ARG A 119 -16.29 -13.85 6.06
CA ARG A 119 -15.66 -15.11 6.45
C ARG A 119 -16.35 -16.39 5.94
N PRO A 120 -17.69 -16.51 5.94
CA PRO A 120 -18.37 -17.69 5.39
C PRO A 120 -18.10 -17.85 3.88
N ASP A 121 -18.19 -16.78 3.10
CA ASP A 121 -17.93 -16.82 1.66
C ASP A 121 -16.45 -17.11 1.38
N LEU A 122 -15.52 -16.53 2.14
CA LEU A 122 -14.09 -16.85 2.06
C LEU A 122 -13.83 -18.34 2.33
N THR A 123 -14.51 -18.93 3.31
CA THR A 123 -14.37 -20.37 3.61
C THR A 123 -14.81 -21.22 2.42
N THR A 124 -15.94 -20.89 1.80
CA THR A 124 -16.44 -21.56 0.60
C THR A 124 -15.44 -21.44 -0.57
N ILE A 125 -14.91 -20.24 -0.80
CA ILE A 125 -13.95 -19.98 -1.89
C ILE A 125 -12.62 -20.71 -1.67
N VAL A 126 -12.05 -20.66 -0.46
CA VAL A 126 -10.77 -21.33 -0.17
C VAL A 126 -10.88 -22.85 -0.26
N ARG A 127 -12.01 -23.44 0.18
CA ARG A 127 -12.27 -24.88 -0.02
C ARG A 127 -12.34 -25.25 -1.49
N PHE A 128 -13.00 -24.44 -2.31
CA PHE A 128 -13.01 -24.66 -3.76
C PHE A 128 -11.59 -24.60 -4.35
N LEU A 129 -10.75 -23.66 -3.93
CA LEU A 129 -9.35 -23.60 -4.38
C LEU A 129 -8.54 -24.83 -3.96
N GLN A 130 -8.83 -25.40 -2.79
CA GLN A 130 -8.24 -26.67 -2.35
C GLN A 130 -8.71 -27.86 -3.19
N GLU A 131 -10.02 -27.98 -3.42
CA GLU A 131 -10.63 -29.05 -4.23
C GLU A 131 -10.19 -29.02 -5.70
N THR A 132 -9.87 -27.83 -6.20
CA THR A 132 -9.39 -27.60 -7.56
C THR A 132 -7.88 -27.70 -7.73
N ASP A 133 -7.15 -28.05 -6.66
CA ASP A 133 -5.69 -28.14 -6.58
C ASP A 133 -4.99 -26.85 -7.04
N PHE A 134 -5.49 -25.70 -6.58
CA PHE A 134 -4.85 -24.41 -6.86
C PHE A 134 -3.41 -24.38 -6.34
N GLU A 135 -3.13 -24.97 -5.18
CA GLU A 135 -1.78 -25.04 -4.63
C GLU A 135 -0.83 -25.85 -5.52
N GLY A 136 -1.26 -27.01 -6.04
CA GLY A 136 -0.49 -27.80 -7.00
C GLY A 136 -0.25 -27.05 -8.32
N TYR A 137 -1.28 -26.37 -8.83
CA TYR A 137 -1.15 -25.47 -9.98
C TYR A 137 -0.13 -24.35 -9.72
N TRP A 138 -0.24 -23.65 -8.59
CA TRP A 138 0.64 -22.54 -8.23
C TRP A 138 2.09 -23.02 -8.10
N ARG A 139 2.34 -24.13 -7.39
CA ARG A 139 3.68 -24.70 -7.22
C ARG A 139 4.33 -25.12 -8.55
N SER A 140 3.55 -25.67 -9.48
CA SER A 140 4.07 -26.18 -10.76
C SER A 140 4.20 -25.11 -11.85
N SER A 141 3.30 -24.12 -11.86
CA SER A 141 3.15 -23.18 -12.99
C SER A 141 3.55 -21.74 -12.64
N VAL A 142 3.33 -21.32 -11.39
CA VAL A 142 3.51 -19.93 -10.97
C VAL A 142 4.80 -19.73 -10.19
N LEU A 143 5.04 -20.56 -9.17
CA LEU A 143 6.18 -20.48 -8.27
C LEU A 143 7.54 -20.45 -9.00
N PRO A 144 7.83 -21.25 -10.04
CA PRO A 144 9.14 -21.21 -10.70
C PRO A 144 9.50 -19.83 -11.26
N ARG A 145 8.50 -19.09 -11.78
CA ARG A 145 8.68 -17.72 -12.27
C ARG A 145 8.94 -16.75 -11.13
N ILE A 146 8.24 -16.91 -10.01
CA ILE A 146 8.46 -16.10 -8.80
C ILE A 146 9.86 -16.34 -8.24
N GLU A 147 10.27 -17.60 -8.05
CA GLU A 147 11.60 -17.94 -7.52
C GLU A 147 12.74 -17.41 -8.39
N GLN A 148 12.55 -17.40 -9.71
CA GLN A 148 13.50 -16.75 -10.61
C GLN A 148 13.62 -15.25 -10.29
N ARG A 149 12.50 -14.54 -10.20
CA ARG A 149 12.50 -13.11 -9.87
C ARG A 149 13.06 -12.83 -8.48
N VAL A 150 12.78 -13.68 -7.49
CA VAL A 150 13.33 -13.57 -6.14
C VAL A 150 14.86 -13.57 -6.18
N ARG A 151 15.48 -14.49 -6.93
CA ARG A 151 16.94 -14.53 -7.11
C ARG A 151 17.48 -13.26 -7.76
N GLU A 152 16.84 -12.81 -8.85
CA GLU A 152 17.21 -11.57 -9.55
C GLU A 152 17.15 -10.35 -8.62
N LEU A 153 16.05 -10.18 -7.86
CA LEU A 153 15.90 -9.05 -6.94
C LEU A 153 16.87 -9.11 -5.76
N GLN A 154 17.23 -10.31 -5.27
CA GLN A 154 18.16 -10.46 -4.14
C GLN A 154 19.54 -9.89 -4.48
N GLU A 155 19.97 -10.00 -5.75
CA GLU A 155 21.22 -9.43 -6.24
C GLU A 155 21.11 -7.91 -6.44
N GLU A 156 19.99 -7.44 -6.98
CA GLU A 156 19.83 -6.04 -7.39
C GLU A 156 19.44 -5.07 -6.27
N LEU A 157 18.72 -5.53 -5.24
CA LEU A 157 18.19 -4.66 -4.20
C LEU A 157 19.21 -4.28 -3.12
N GLY A 158 20.30 -5.04 -2.98
CA GLY A 158 21.34 -4.80 -1.98
C GLY A 158 22.03 -3.43 -2.07
N ARG A 159 21.91 -2.73 -3.20
CA ARG A 159 22.42 -1.35 -3.38
C ARG A 159 21.53 -0.26 -2.76
N PHE A 160 20.28 -0.58 -2.40
CA PHE A 160 19.35 0.39 -1.85
C PHE A 160 19.29 0.26 -0.32
N ASN A 161 19.80 1.27 0.37
CA ASN A 161 19.78 1.34 1.83
C ASN A 161 18.54 2.13 2.33
N ILE A 162 17.36 1.61 2.00
CA ILE A 162 16.07 2.29 2.18
C ILE A 162 15.78 2.62 3.64
N VAL A 163 15.98 1.66 4.56
CA VAL A 163 15.71 1.88 5.99
C VAL A 163 16.46 3.10 6.51
N VAL A 164 17.73 3.26 6.13
CA VAL A 164 18.54 4.40 6.56
C VAL A 164 18.00 5.72 6.02
N GLU A 165 17.61 5.74 4.75
CA GLU A 165 17.06 6.95 4.13
C GLU A 165 15.69 7.32 4.69
N ASP A 166 14.81 6.35 4.88
CA ASP A 166 13.47 6.58 5.40
C ASP A 166 13.50 6.99 6.88
N GLU A 167 14.35 6.37 7.70
CA GLU A 167 14.54 6.78 9.10
C GLU A 167 15.09 8.19 9.21
N ALA A 168 16.03 8.56 8.34
CA ALA A 168 16.54 9.92 8.26
C ALA A 168 15.39 10.88 7.93
N MET A 169 14.60 10.57 6.89
CA MET A 169 13.47 11.41 6.48
C MET A 169 12.32 11.46 7.51
N LEU A 170 12.11 10.41 8.31
CA LEU A 170 11.10 10.42 9.37
C LEU A 170 11.59 11.13 10.64
N GLY A 171 12.91 11.10 10.88
CA GLY A 171 13.51 11.49 12.16
C GLY A 171 13.22 10.48 13.28
N ALA A 172 12.86 9.24 12.94
CA ALA A 172 12.53 8.16 13.87
C ALA A 172 13.01 6.81 13.32
N SER A 173 13.24 5.84 14.21
CA SER A 173 13.64 4.49 13.78
C SER A 173 12.43 3.66 13.35
N LEU A 174 12.57 2.92 12.24
CA LEU A 174 11.64 1.89 11.83
C LEU A 174 11.73 0.71 12.82
N PRO A 175 10.70 -0.16 12.89
CA PRO A 175 10.70 -1.29 13.82
C PRO A 175 11.81 -2.32 13.57
N SER A 176 12.38 -2.35 12.37
CA SER A 176 13.41 -3.30 11.94
C SER A 176 14.24 -2.72 10.79
N ASP A 177 15.49 -3.17 10.66
CA ASP A 177 16.30 -2.97 9.45
C ASP A 177 16.06 -4.01 8.37
N GLU A 178 15.27 -5.04 8.67
CA GLU A 178 14.91 -6.09 7.73
C GLU A 178 13.60 -5.76 7.01
N LEU A 179 13.67 -5.68 5.68
CA LEU A 179 12.53 -5.52 4.80
C LEU A 179 12.17 -6.88 4.21
N THR A 180 10.99 -7.40 4.56
CA THR A 180 10.44 -8.59 3.89
C THR A 180 9.65 -8.18 2.66
N VAL A 181 10.04 -8.73 1.50
CA VAL A 181 9.36 -8.54 0.22
C VAL A 181 8.71 -9.85 -0.20
N TYR A 182 7.39 -9.85 -0.26
CA TYR A 182 6.64 -10.96 -0.85
C TYR A 182 6.48 -10.72 -2.35
N VAL A 183 7.12 -11.54 -3.17
CA VAL A 183 7.01 -11.46 -4.64
C VAL A 183 5.87 -12.37 -5.09
N LEU A 184 4.87 -11.79 -5.75
CA LEU A 184 3.63 -12.47 -6.13
C LEU A 184 3.39 -12.37 -7.63
N TYR A 185 2.57 -13.26 -8.16
CA TYR A 185 2.16 -13.25 -9.56
C TYR A 185 0.85 -12.48 -9.78
N TYR A 186 -0.10 -12.53 -8.85
CA TYR A 186 -1.47 -12.03 -9.07
C TYR A 186 -1.74 -10.62 -8.50
N VAL A 187 -0.71 -9.85 -8.13
CA VAL A 187 -0.88 -8.61 -7.35
C VAL A 187 -1.09 -7.33 -8.17
N GLN A 188 -0.80 -7.34 -9.48
CA GLN A 188 -1.01 -6.15 -10.32
C GLN A 188 -2.41 -5.53 -10.20
N PRO A 189 -2.50 -4.19 -10.24
CA PRO A 189 -1.39 -3.23 -10.41
C PRO A 189 -0.69 -2.83 -9.10
N HIS A 190 -1.06 -3.43 -7.97
CA HIS A 190 -0.76 -2.88 -6.65
C HIS A 190 0.62 -3.30 -6.12
N GLY A 191 1.21 -2.43 -5.31
CA GLY A 191 2.05 -2.83 -4.18
C GLY A 191 1.17 -2.83 -2.94
N ILE A 192 1.29 -3.84 -2.07
CA ILE A 192 0.44 -3.93 -0.88
C ILE A 192 1.33 -3.98 0.35
N ARG A 193 1.22 -2.97 1.21
CA ARG A 193 1.79 -3.08 2.56
C ARG A 193 1.02 -4.04 3.42
N VAL A 194 1.78 -4.80 4.20
CA VAL A 194 1.27 -5.66 5.25
C VAL A 194 1.93 -5.30 6.58
N THR A 195 1.55 -5.96 7.68
CA THR A 195 1.99 -5.55 9.02
C THR A 195 3.52 -5.58 9.17
N GLY A 196 4.11 -4.63 9.89
CA GLY A 196 5.56 -4.54 10.10
C GLY A 196 6.33 -3.87 8.95
N THR A 197 7.60 -4.21 8.79
CA THR A 197 8.49 -3.76 7.71
C THR A 197 8.40 -4.70 6.51
N ARG A 198 7.16 -4.95 6.05
CA ARG A 198 6.86 -5.98 5.06
C ARG A 198 5.89 -5.46 4.01
N PHE A 199 6.09 -5.86 2.77
CA PHE A 199 5.20 -5.49 1.67
C PHE A 199 5.21 -6.55 0.57
N ILE A 200 4.25 -6.40 -0.35
CA ILE A 200 3.99 -7.28 -1.46
C ILE A 200 4.31 -6.54 -2.76
N THR A 201 4.95 -7.23 -3.71
CA THR A 201 5.27 -6.70 -5.03
C THR A 201 5.01 -7.73 -6.13
N ASP A 202 4.90 -7.25 -7.36
CA ASP A 202 4.64 -8.08 -8.53
C ASP A 202 5.92 -8.69 -9.11
N VAL A 203 5.82 -9.92 -9.59
CA VAL A 203 6.91 -10.69 -10.20
C VAL A 203 7.49 -10.03 -11.46
N SER A 204 6.74 -9.19 -12.16
CA SER A 204 7.25 -8.49 -13.34
C SER A 204 8.02 -7.21 -13.00
N TYR A 205 7.93 -6.71 -11.77
CA TYR A 205 8.48 -5.41 -11.42
C TYR A 205 10.02 -5.46 -11.34
N PRO A 206 10.74 -4.50 -11.97
CA PRO A 206 12.19 -4.40 -11.86
C PRO A 206 12.59 -3.90 -10.46
N ALA A 207 13.84 -4.12 -10.04
CA ALA A 207 14.32 -3.73 -8.71
C ALA A 207 14.12 -2.25 -8.39
N ALA A 208 14.25 -1.34 -9.36
CA ALA A 208 13.97 0.08 -9.15
C ALA A 208 12.49 0.33 -8.79
N THR A 209 11.54 -0.43 -9.36
CA THR A 209 10.14 -0.35 -8.97
C THR A 209 9.93 -0.92 -7.58
N VAL A 210 10.52 -2.06 -7.26
CA VAL A 210 10.42 -2.69 -5.94
C VAL A 210 11.01 -1.79 -4.85
N ALA A 211 12.15 -1.14 -5.12
CA ALA A 211 12.77 -0.17 -4.23
C ALA A 211 11.87 1.05 -3.99
N ARG A 212 11.24 1.61 -5.03
CA ARG A 212 10.25 2.70 -4.86
C ARG A 212 9.09 2.28 -3.97
N ILE A 213 8.56 1.07 -4.15
CA ILE A 213 7.48 0.54 -3.31
C ILE A 213 7.97 0.41 -1.86
N ALA A 214 9.17 -0.12 -1.63
CA ALA A 214 9.72 -0.21 -0.28
C ALA A 214 9.84 1.17 0.38
N VAL A 215 10.37 2.18 -0.31
CA VAL A 215 10.42 3.57 0.17
C VAL A 215 9.01 4.07 0.52
N HIS A 216 8.06 3.92 -0.41
CA HIS A 216 6.66 4.32 -0.22
C HIS A 216 6.07 3.71 1.05
N GLU A 217 6.10 2.39 1.11
CA GLU A 217 5.40 1.65 2.13
C GLU A 217 6.03 1.88 3.48
N MET A 218 7.36 2.01 3.61
CA MET A 218 8.00 2.21 4.91
C MET A 218 7.73 3.57 5.52
N PHE A 219 7.27 4.56 4.74
CA PHE A 219 6.82 5.83 5.29
C PHE A 219 5.45 5.79 5.97
N HIS A 220 4.62 4.77 5.76
CA HIS A 220 3.32 4.72 6.44
C HIS A 220 3.43 4.27 7.92
N PRO A 221 2.55 4.76 8.80
CA PRO A 221 2.14 6.17 8.80
C PRO A 221 3.37 7.08 9.03
N PRO A 222 3.46 8.26 8.40
CA PRO A 222 4.64 9.12 8.54
C PRO A 222 4.63 9.97 9.82
N PHE A 223 3.57 9.86 10.61
CA PHE A 223 3.34 10.60 11.85
C PHE A 223 2.45 9.80 12.80
N ASP A 224 2.40 10.21 14.08
CA ASP A 224 1.46 9.65 15.05
C ASP A 224 0.04 10.15 14.74
N GLN A 225 -0.79 9.25 14.20
CA GLN A 225 -2.17 9.53 13.85
C GLN A 225 -3.06 9.83 15.07
N HIS A 226 -2.65 9.49 16.29
CA HIS A 226 -3.40 9.77 17.52
C HIS A 226 -2.96 11.07 18.20
N SER A 227 -1.94 11.74 17.67
CA SER A 227 -1.45 13.00 18.22
C SER A 227 -2.52 14.09 18.15
N PRO A 228 -2.88 14.75 19.28
CA PRO A 228 -3.83 15.86 19.29
C PRO A 228 -3.40 17.02 18.37
N ASP A 229 -2.10 17.28 18.28
CA ASP A 229 -1.55 18.31 17.41
C ASP A 229 -1.76 17.97 15.93
N PHE A 230 -1.57 16.69 15.56
CA PHE A 230 -1.86 16.23 14.20
C PHE A 230 -3.35 16.29 13.90
N GLN A 231 -4.23 15.92 14.84
CA GLN A 231 -5.68 16.03 14.66
C GLN A 231 -6.11 17.49 14.43
N ALA A 232 -5.55 18.44 15.18
CA ALA A 232 -5.80 19.87 14.96
C ALA A 232 -5.26 20.35 13.60
N CYS A 233 -4.07 19.89 13.21
CA CYS A 233 -3.50 20.18 11.90
C CYS A 233 -4.38 19.66 10.75
N LEU A 234 -4.86 18.42 10.86
CA LEU A 234 -5.74 17.79 9.88
C LEU A 234 -7.07 18.54 9.77
N ALA A 235 -7.68 18.93 10.89
CA ALA A 235 -8.91 19.73 10.89
C ALA A 235 -8.69 21.08 10.18
N SER A 236 -7.53 21.71 10.38
CA SER A 236 -7.18 22.95 9.71
C SER A 236 -7.02 22.76 8.20
N LEU A 237 -6.34 21.69 7.76
CA LEU A 237 -6.19 21.35 6.33
C LEU A 237 -7.53 21.00 5.69
N CYS A 238 -8.43 20.32 6.41
CA CYS A 238 -9.77 20.00 5.95
C CYS A 238 -10.63 21.24 5.67
N ALA A 239 -10.34 22.36 6.34
CA ALA A 239 -10.99 23.64 6.11
C ALA A 239 -10.44 24.42 4.90
N ASP A 240 -9.36 23.94 4.25
CA ASP A 240 -8.81 24.57 3.05
C ASP A 240 -9.72 24.32 1.84
N PRO A 241 -10.25 25.37 1.16
CA PRO A 241 -11.17 25.19 0.05
C PRO A 241 -10.57 24.48 -1.16
N PHE A 242 -9.27 24.59 -1.39
CA PHE A 242 -8.61 23.95 -2.53
C PHE A 242 -8.44 22.45 -2.27
N LEU A 243 -7.94 22.07 -1.09
CA LEU A 243 -7.85 20.66 -0.72
C LEU A 243 -9.22 19.98 -0.64
N ALA A 244 -10.24 20.66 -0.11
CA ALA A 244 -11.60 20.13 -0.07
C ALA A 244 -12.14 19.82 -1.47
N ARG A 245 -12.01 20.76 -2.42
CA ARG A 245 -12.43 20.55 -3.82
C ARG A 245 -11.66 19.40 -4.49
N THR A 246 -10.34 19.34 -4.29
CA THR A 246 -9.51 18.25 -4.85
C THR A 246 -9.92 16.89 -4.28
N PHE A 247 -10.15 16.82 -2.97
CA PHE A 247 -10.59 15.58 -2.33
C PHE A 247 -11.97 15.13 -2.83
N GLU A 248 -12.93 16.05 -2.97
CA GLU A 248 -14.28 15.75 -3.49
C GLU A 248 -14.26 15.28 -4.95
N GLY A 249 -13.35 15.80 -5.77
CA GLY A 249 -13.23 15.45 -7.19
C GLY A 249 -12.43 14.20 -7.51
N ARG A 250 -11.85 13.52 -6.50
CA ARG A 250 -10.97 12.35 -6.71
C ARG A 250 -11.72 11.13 -7.24
N ASN A 251 -11.01 10.25 -7.92
CA ASN A 251 -11.51 8.92 -8.26
C ASN A 251 -11.39 7.96 -7.04
N PRO A 252 -12.51 7.40 -6.54
CA PRO A 252 -12.49 6.56 -5.34
C PRO A 252 -11.80 5.19 -5.54
N ASP A 253 -11.57 4.76 -6.78
CA ASP A 253 -10.90 3.50 -7.09
C ASP A 253 -9.41 3.49 -6.70
N TYR A 254 -8.79 4.67 -6.50
CA TYR A 254 -7.41 4.79 -6.00
C TYR A 254 -7.27 4.51 -4.48
N GLY A 255 -8.38 4.36 -3.74
CA GLY A 255 -8.36 3.83 -2.36
C GLY A 255 -8.19 4.85 -1.22
N TYR A 256 -7.80 6.10 -1.49
CA TYR A 256 -7.65 7.15 -0.46
C TYR A 256 -8.98 7.84 -0.13
N ASN A 257 -9.93 7.06 0.40
CA ASN A 257 -11.34 7.47 0.49
C ASN A 257 -11.74 8.33 1.70
N THR A 258 -10.77 8.70 2.54
CA THR A 258 -10.98 9.61 3.67
C THR A 258 -10.04 10.79 3.54
N PHE A 259 -10.44 11.97 4.04
CA PHE A 259 -9.57 13.16 3.98
C PHE A 259 -8.25 12.93 4.72
N LYS A 260 -8.28 12.17 5.82
CA LYS A 260 -7.07 11.72 6.52
C LYS A 260 -6.16 10.89 5.60
N GLY A 261 -6.70 9.86 4.95
CA GLY A 261 -5.94 9.00 4.03
C GLY A 261 -5.36 9.79 2.85
N PHE A 262 -6.10 10.76 2.33
CA PHE A 262 -5.63 11.68 1.29
C PHE A 262 -4.42 12.53 1.73
N ILE A 263 -4.46 13.12 2.93
CA ILE A 263 -3.35 13.91 3.48
C ILE A 263 -2.15 13.03 3.82
N GLU A 264 -2.39 11.86 4.42
CA GLU A 264 -1.35 10.90 4.74
C GLU A 264 -0.60 10.46 3.48
N GLU A 265 -1.35 10.07 2.44
CA GLU A 265 -0.79 9.71 1.15
C GLU A 265 0.04 10.84 0.56
N SER A 266 -0.49 12.06 0.55
CA SER A 266 0.26 13.23 0.06
C SER A 266 1.57 13.48 0.82
N CYS A 267 1.60 13.19 2.13
CA CYS A 267 2.82 13.27 2.92
C CYS A 267 3.84 12.21 2.49
N VAL A 268 3.40 10.96 2.33
CA VAL A 268 4.25 9.86 1.86
C VAL A 268 4.77 10.13 0.45
N ARG A 269 3.93 10.59 -0.48
CA ARG A 269 4.32 10.98 -1.84
C ARG A 269 5.44 12.03 -1.85
N ALA A 270 5.36 13.05 -0.99
CA ALA A 270 6.40 14.07 -0.90
C ALA A 270 7.73 13.51 -0.35
N LEU A 271 7.67 12.68 0.69
CA LEU A 271 8.84 12.04 1.30
C LEU A 271 9.53 11.08 0.32
N GLU A 272 8.77 10.18 -0.30
CA GLU A 272 9.33 9.20 -1.22
C GLU A 272 9.97 9.83 -2.45
N GLN A 273 9.47 10.98 -2.91
CA GLN A 273 10.05 11.65 -4.06
C GLN A 273 11.51 12.07 -3.77
N LEU A 274 11.79 12.61 -2.58
CA LEU A 274 13.16 13.00 -2.19
C LEU A 274 14.09 11.80 -2.11
N VAL A 275 13.63 10.69 -1.52
CA VAL A 275 14.44 9.47 -1.40
C VAL A 275 14.68 8.82 -2.77
N ASN A 276 13.65 8.75 -3.61
CA ASN A 276 13.75 8.18 -4.95
C ASN A 276 14.65 9.01 -5.87
N GLU A 277 14.64 10.34 -5.76
CA GLU A 277 15.60 11.23 -6.43
C GLU A 277 17.04 10.95 -5.97
N LYS A 278 17.25 10.79 -4.66
CA LYS A 278 18.57 10.47 -4.09
C LYS A 278 19.12 9.13 -4.60
N PHE A 279 18.26 8.13 -4.75
CA PHE A 279 18.63 6.84 -5.33
C PHE A 279 18.72 6.83 -6.87
N GLY A 280 18.31 7.91 -7.55
CA GLY A 280 18.27 7.96 -9.02
C GLY A 280 17.24 7.02 -9.64
N ILE A 281 16.15 6.73 -8.91
CA ILE A 281 15.09 5.80 -9.33
C ILE A 281 13.71 6.47 -9.41
N ALA A 282 13.61 7.80 -9.30
CA ALA A 282 12.36 8.52 -9.51
C ALA A 282 11.74 8.17 -10.88
N ARG A 283 10.41 7.99 -10.93
CA ARG A 283 9.70 7.62 -12.18
C ARG A 283 9.76 8.73 -13.23
N SER A 284 9.67 9.97 -12.74
CA SER A 284 9.68 11.19 -13.53
C SER A 284 10.15 12.34 -12.65
N GLU A 285 10.37 13.49 -13.28
CA GLU A 285 10.54 14.75 -12.56
C GLU A 285 9.33 15.03 -11.69
N ALA A 286 9.53 15.56 -10.49
CA ALA A 286 8.47 15.74 -9.48
C ALA A 286 7.23 16.46 -10.06
N ARG A 287 7.41 17.46 -10.92
CA ARG A 287 6.28 18.18 -11.54
C ARG A 287 5.46 17.37 -12.53
N GLU A 288 6.11 16.53 -13.32
CA GLU A 288 5.40 15.64 -14.23
C GLU A 288 4.57 14.67 -13.41
N ARG A 289 5.19 14.10 -12.38
CA ARG A 289 4.52 13.22 -11.42
C ARG A 289 3.27 13.85 -10.81
N TRP A 290 3.37 15.05 -10.23
CA TRP A 290 2.24 15.71 -9.56
C TRP A 290 1.09 16.08 -10.50
N ARG A 291 1.37 16.21 -11.81
CA ARG A 291 0.35 16.51 -12.81
C ARG A 291 -0.46 15.28 -13.20
N ASP A 292 0.22 14.13 -13.30
CA ASP A 292 -0.32 12.95 -13.99
C ASP A 292 -0.68 11.80 -13.04
N GLU A 293 0.02 11.66 -11.91
CA GLU A 293 -0.20 10.57 -10.96
C GLU A 293 -1.56 10.72 -10.28
N ASP A 294 -2.36 9.64 -10.31
CA ASP A 294 -3.71 9.56 -9.75
C ASP A 294 -4.60 10.76 -10.14
N GLU A 295 -4.57 11.11 -11.44
CA GLU A 295 -5.33 12.24 -12.01
C GLU A 295 -4.96 13.61 -11.40
N GLY A 296 -3.74 13.73 -10.87
CA GLY A 296 -3.22 14.98 -10.31
C GLY A 296 -3.79 15.34 -8.95
N MET A 297 -4.37 14.38 -8.22
CA MET A 297 -5.00 14.65 -6.92
C MET A 297 -4.01 15.05 -5.82
N HIS A 298 -2.74 14.67 -5.94
CA HIS A 298 -1.69 14.85 -4.92
C HIS A 298 -1.15 16.29 -4.82
N VAL A 299 -2.05 17.29 -4.87
CA VAL A 299 -1.70 18.72 -4.84
C VAL A 299 -1.01 19.14 -3.55
N PHE A 300 -1.34 18.50 -2.42
CA PHE A 300 -0.66 18.77 -1.15
C PHE A 300 0.76 18.21 -1.15
N ALA A 301 1.01 17.07 -1.80
CA ALA A 301 2.35 16.51 -1.95
C ALA A 301 3.27 17.48 -2.70
N ALA A 302 2.77 18.10 -3.77
CA ALA A 302 3.52 19.11 -4.54
C ALA A 302 3.93 20.32 -3.68
N CYS A 303 2.99 20.87 -2.90
CA CYS A 303 3.25 21.97 -1.97
C CYS A 303 4.27 21.58 -0.89
N LEU A 304 4.10 20.40 -0.29
CA LEU A 304 4.96 19.91 0.78
C LEU A 304 6.38 19.62 0.27
N TYR A 305 6.51 18.95 -0.86
CA TYR A 305 7.80 18.70 -1.52
C TYR A 305 8.54 20.01 -1.80
N ALA A 306 7.86 21.03 -2.33
CA ALA A 306 8.46 22.34 -2.58
C ALA A 306 8.96 23.00 -1.27
N ALA A 307 8.16 22.96 -0.20
CA ALA A 307 8.57 23.45 1.11
C ALA A 307 9.78 22.69 1.68
N MET A 308 9.81 21.36 1.51
CA MET A 308 10.93 20.51 1.94
C MET A 308 12.22 20.85 1.20
N ARG A 309 12.16 21.07 -0.12
CA ARG A 309 13.32 21.51 -0.92
C ARG A 309 13.80 22.90 -0.48
N GLN A 310 12.87 23.84 -0.31
CA GLN A 310 13.19 25.22 0.07
C GLN A 310 13.88 25.31 1.44
N GLU A 311 13.45 24.51 2.41
CA GLU A 311 14.04 24.50 3.74
C GLU A 311 15.23 23.54 3.91
N ALA A 312 15.62 22.84 2.83
CA ALA A 312 16.57 21.72 2.91
C ALA A 312 16.18 20.77 4.05
N TYR A 313 14.99 20.20 3.96
CA TYR A 313 14.42 19.30 4.96
C TYR A 313 15.43 18.19 5.35
N ASN A 314 15.30 17.71 6.60
CA ASN A 314 16.17 16.71 7.21
C ASN A 314 17.61 17.20 7.50
N THR A 315 17.85 18.52 7.50
CA THR A 315 19.15 19.10 7.94
C THR A 315 19.15 19.61 9.38
N ARG A 316 17.96 19.82 9.98
CA ARG A 316 17.79 20.44 11.32
C ARG A 316 17.49 19.44 12.44
N GLY A 317 17.41 18.14 12.13
CA GLY A 317 17.14 17.09 13.11
C GLY A 317 15.74 17.10 13.73
N GLU A 318 14.77 17.79 13.12
CA GLU A 318 13.37 17.69 13.50
C GLU A 318 12.74 16.41 12.92
N THR A 319 11.72 15.86 13.58
CA THR A 319 10.95 14.76 13.00
C THR A 319 10.04 15.25 11.87
N PHE A 320 9.62 14.35 10.99
CA PHE A 320 8.70 14.71 9.91
C PHE A 320 7.41 15.34 10.42
N GLN A 321 6.84 14.80 11.50
CA GLN A 321 5.65 15.37 12.12
C GLN A 321 5.88 16.80 12.61
N GLN A 322 7.03 17.10 13.24
CA GLN A 322 7.35 18.45 13.68
C GLN A 322 7.47 19.42 12.50
N PHE A 323 8.13 18.99 11.42
CA PHE A 323 8.24 19.75 10.19
C PHE A 323 6.86 20.05 9.58
N LEU A 324 6.02 19.02 9.42
CA LEU A 324 4.69 19.14 8.86
C LEU A 324 3.84 20.14 9.65
N LEU A 325 3.78 19.99 10.98
CA LEU A 325 3.02 20.89 11.86
C LEU A 325 3.50 22.34 11.75
N ARG A 326 4.82 22.54 11.67
CA ARG A 326 5.43 23.87 11.50
C ARG A 326 5.08 24.48 10.14
N MET A 327 5.14 23.68 9.08
CA MET A 327 4.82 24.12 7.72
C MET A 327 3.35 24.51 7.59
N VAL A 328 2.42 23.72 8.11
CA VAL A 328 0.98 24.03 8.06
C VAL A 328 0.64 25.29 8.87
N ARG A 329 1.40 25.60 9.92
CA ARG A 329 1.26 26.86 10.67
C ARG A 329 1.87 28.08 9.96
N SER A 330 2.66 27.87 8.91
CA SER A 330 3.42 28.92 8.22
C SER A 330 3.21 28.90 6.70
N THR A 331 4.13 28.28 5.95
CA THR A 331 4.18 28.32 4.48
C THR A 331 3.03 27.54 3.81
N LEU A 332 2.55 26.47 4.46
CA LEU A 332 1.47 25.60 3.98
C LEU A 332 0.15 25.90 4.71
N ARG A 333 -0.10 27.16 5.04
CA ARG A 333 -1.30 27.56 5.79
C ARG A 333 -2.57 27.36 4.94
N PRO A 334 -3.65 26.81 5.52
CA PRO A 334 -4.95 26.78 4.87
C PRO A 334 -5.39 28.17 4.36
N GLY A 335 -6.00 28.19 3.19
CA GLY A 335 -6.36 29.38 2.43
C GLY A 335 -5.28 29.88 1.48
N THR A 336 -4.04 29.36 1.53
CA THR A 336 -2.96 29.74 0.61
C THR A 336 -2.46 28.59 -0.27
N LEU A 337 -2.96 27.37 -0.07
CA LEU A 337 -2.41 26.17 -0.71
C LEU A 337 -2.55 26.15 -2.24
N GLU A 338 -3.63 26.70 -2.80
CA GLU A 338 -3.82 26.81 -4.26
C GLU A 338 -2.73 27.67 -4.91
N GLN A 339 -2.42 28.82 -4.30
CA GLN A 339 -1.34 29.68 -4.74
C GLN A 339 0.02 28.99 -4.61
N THR A 340 0.28 28.35 -3.46
CA THR A 340 1.52 27.60 -3.22
C THR A 340 1.70 26.48 -4.25
N TYR A 341 0.62 25.77 -4.60
CA TYR A 341 0.63 24.73 -5.62
C TYR A 341 1.05 25.29 -6.97
N HIS A 342 0.39 26.35 -7.45
CA HIS A 342 0.71 26.96 -8.74
C HIS A 342 2.14 27.49 -8.82
N VAL A 343 2.66 28.08 -7.74
CA VAL A 343 4.06 28.52 -7.66
C VAL A 343 5.03 27.33 -7.73
N SER A 344 4.71 26.25 -7.02
CA SER A 344 5.52 25.01 -6.99
C SER A 344 5.58 24.32 -8.36
N MET A 345 4.49 24.41 -9.13
CA MET A 345 4.40 23.85 -10.47
C MET A 345 5.07 24.69 -11.56
N THR A 346 5.48 25.93 -11.27
CA THR A 346 6.03 26.87 -12.27
C THR A 346 7.47 27.32 -12.02
N SER A 347 7.91 27.46 -10.76
CA SER A 347 9.29 27.89 -10.39
C SER A 347 10.33 26.87 -10.85
N PRO A 348 11.47 27.16 -11.52
CA PRO A 348 12.43 26.14 -11.96
C PRO A 348 12.89 25.18 -10.83
N SER A 349 13.02 23.88 -11.14
CA SER A 349 13.57 22.88 -10.20
C SER A 349 15.00 23.30 -9.84
N SER A 350 15.26 23.56 -8.56
CA SER A 350 16.60 23.96 -8.07
C SER A 350 17.40 22.76 -7.58
#